data_AF-A0A176S543-F1
#
_entry.id   AF-A0A176S543-F1
#
_cell.length_a   1.000
_cell.length_b   1.000
_cell.length_c   1.000
_cell.angle_alpha   90.00
_cell.angle_beta   90.00
_cell.angle_gamma   90.00
#
_symmetry.space_group_name_H-M   'P 1'
#
loop_
_entity.id
_entity.type
_entity.pdbx_description
1 polymer ?
#
loop_
_entity_poly.entity_id
_entity_poly.type
_entity_poly.pdbx_seq_one_letter_code
_entity_poly.pdbx_strand_id
1 'polypeptide(L)' 'MKTILLTGAAGRIGTALRKSLKNYYHFRCVAHKSMKFADDIFVAVLVDDRG' A
#
# COMPACT_ATOMS: atom_id res chain seq x y z
N MET A 1 2.94 17.58 -4.10
CA MET A 1 3.19 16.19 -3.66
C MET A 1 2.24 15.28 -4.42
N LYS A 2 2.72 14.23 -5.10
CA LYS A 2 1.86 13.32 -5.88
C LYS A 2 1.35 12.17 -5.00
N THR A 3 0.10 11.75 -5.23
CA THR A 3 -0.51 10.59 -4.56
C THR A 3 -0.34 9.33 -5.40
N ILE A 4 0.19 8.27 -4.80
CA ILE A 4 0.47 6.98 -5.45
C ILE A 4 -0.32 5.88 -4.77
N LEU A 5 -1.04 5.07 -5.57
CA LEU A 5 -1.65 3.83 -5.09
C LEU A 5 -0.58 2.72 -5.06
N LEU A 6 -0.35 2.13 -3.88
CA LEU A 6 0.63 1.07 -3.70
C LEU A 6 -0.07 -0.23 -3.30
N THR A 7 -0.05 -1.21 -4.20
CA THR A 7 -0.56 -2.56 -3.95
C THR A 7 0.55 -3.44 -3.38
N GLY A 8 0.19 -4.44 -2.55
CA GLY A 8 1.19 -5.27 -1.88
C GLY A 8 2.05 -4.49 -0.88
N ALA A 9 1.53 -3.39 -0.32
CA ALA A 9 2.26 -2.50 0.59
C ALA A 9 2.80 -3.22 1.85
N ALA A 10 2.14 -4.31 2.27
CA ALA A 10 2.56 -5.15 3.39
C ALA A 10 3.67 -6.15 3.04
N GLY A 11 4.02 -6.32 1.76
CA GLY A 11 5.12 -7.17 1.34
C GLY A 11 6.49 -6.52 1.58
N ARG A 12 7.55 -7.32 1.53
CA ARG A 12 8.94 -6.86 1.74
C ARG A 12 9.29 -5.66 0.85
N ILE A 13 8.95 -5.75 -0.45
CA ILE A 13 9.23 -4.69 -1.43
C ILE A 13 8.36 -3.46 -1.17
N GLY A 14 7.04 -3.64 -1.03
CA GLY A 14 6.10 -2.54 -0.78
C GLY A 14 6.44 -1.74 0.48
N THR A 15 6.82 -2.43 1.56
CA THR A 15 7.25 -1.79 2.81
C THR A 15 8.54 -1.00 2.62
N ALA A 16 9.54 -1.56 1.95
CA ALA A 16 10.80 -0.86 1.67
C ALA A 16 10.55 0.39 0.82
N LEU A 17 9.73 0.26 -0.23
CA LEU A 17 9.41 1.36 -1.14
C LEU A 17 8.69 2.51 -0.44
N ARG A 18 7.66 2.21 0.37
CA ARG A 18 6.95 3.20 1.18
C ARG A 18 7.89 3.93 2.14
N LYS A 19 8.78 3.21 2.83
CA LYS A 19 9.74 3.82 3.77
C LYS A 19 10.74 4.75 3.08
N SER A 20 11.31 4.31 1.96
CA SER A 20 12.33 5.09 1.24
C SER A 20 11.76 6.34 0.58
N LEU A 21 10.49 6.32 0.18
CA LEU A 21 9.88 7.37 -0.64
C LEU A 21 8.83 8.22 0.08
N LYS A 22 8.59 8.00 1.38
CA LYS A 22 7.54 8.69 2.17
C LYS A 22 7.61 10.21 2.17
N ASN A 23 8.80 10.78 2.00
CA ASN A 23 9.00 12.24 1.99
C ASN A 23 8.75 12.86 0.61
N TYR A 24 8.65 12.05 -0.44
CA TYR A 24 8.49 12.49 -1.83
C TYR A 24 7.05 12.30 -2.32
N TYR A 25 6.34 11.30 -1.80
CA TYR A 25 5.00 10.92 -2.24
C TYR A 25 4.06 10.69 -1.08
N HIS A 26 2.77 10.97 -1.33
CA HIS A 26 1.69 10.51 -0.48
C HIS A 26 1.25 9.11 -0.95
N PHE A 27 1.34 8.10 -0.10
CA PHE A 27 0.96 6.73 -0.47
C PHE A 27 -0.44 6.39 0.04
N ARG A 28 -1.29 5.86 -0.86
CA ARG A 28 -2.51 5.14 -0.50
C ARG A 28 -2.22 3.66 -0.66
N CYS A 29 -2.18 2.94 0.44
CA CYS A 29 -1.70 1.56 0.43
C CYS A 29 -2.88 0.58 0.40
N VAL A 30 -2.75 -0.47 -0.42
CA VAL A 30 -3.68 -1.60 -0.46
C VAL A 30 -2.93 -2.88 -0.15
N ALA A 31 -3.44 -3.64 0.81
CA ALA A 31 -2.91 -4.94 1.19
C ALA A 31 -4.03 -5.92 1.53
N HIS A 32 -3.83 -7.22 1.30
CA HIS A 32 -4.83 -8.22 1.69
C HIS A 32 -4.85 -8.46 3.21
N LYS A 33 -3.79 -8.06 3.93
CA LYS A 33 -3.70 -8.19 5.39
C LYS A 33 -3.51 -6.82 6.03
N SER A 34 -4.20 -6.60 7.14
CA SER A 34 -3.99 -5.45 8.01
C SER A 34 -2.55 -5.45 8.53
N MET A 35 -1.88 -4.30 8.46
CA MET A 35 -0.62 -4.09 9.17
C MET A 35 -0.95 -3.31 10.45
N LYS A 36 -0.61 -3.89 11.62
CA LYS A 36 -0.84 -3.29 12.95
C LYS A 36 -0.20 -1.91 13.17
N PHE A 37 0.59 -1.40 12.23
CA PHE A 37 1.44 -0.21 12.40
C PHE A 37 1.30 0.81 11.25
N ALA A 38 0.18 0.77 10.51
CA ALA A 38 0.02 1.63 9.35
C ALA A 38 -1.45 2.05 9.15
N ASP A 39 -1.75 3.27 9.57
CA ASP A 39 -3.10 3.87 9.49
C ASP A 39 -3.51 4.26 8.06
N ASP A 40 -2.56 4.24 7.12
CA ASP A 40 -2.71 4.58 5.69
C ASP A 40 -2.97 3.36 4.78
N ILE A 41 -3.26 2.19 5.38
CA ILE A 41 -3.49 0.94 4.65
C ILE A 41 -4.97 0.61 4.61
N PHE A 42 -5.50 0.57 3.40
CA PHE A 42 -6.81 0.01 3.10
C PHE A 42 -6.66 -1.50 2.87
N VAL A 43 -7.37 -2.30 3.65
CA VAL A 43 -7.43 -3.75 3.40
C VAL A 43 -8.42 -4.00 2.27
N ALA A 44 -7.93 -4.47 1.13
CA ALA A 44 -8.76 -4.77 -0.02
C ALA A 44 -8.19 -5.96 -0.79
N VAL A 45 -9.09 -6.77 -1.37
CA VAL A 45 -8.72 -7.80 -2.34
C VAL A 45 -8.72 -7.17 -3.72
N LEU A 46 -7.57 -7.19 -4.37
CA LEU A 46 -7.41 -6.68 -5.74
C LEU A 46 -7.64 -7.83 -6.72
N VAL A 47 -8.87 -8.30 -6.78
CA VAL A 47 -9.32 -9.18 -7.86
C VAL A 47 -10.51 -8.49 -8.51
N ASP A 48 -10.47 -8.49 -9.84
CA ASP A 48 -11.62 -8.13 -10.65
C ASP A 48 -12.43 -9.42 -10.82
N ASP A 49 -13.63 -9.47 -10.24
CA ASP A 49 -14.53 -10.63 -10.27
C ASP A 49 -15.23 -10.74 -11.64
N ARG A 50 -14.44 -10.65 -12.71
CA ARG A 50 -14.88 -11.06 -14.04
C ARG A 50 -14.66 -12.57 -14.12
N GLY A 51 -15.68 -13.29 -13.65
CA GLY A 51 -15.79 -14.75 -13.71
C GLY A 51 -15.54 -15.32 -15.10
#